data_AF-A0A6G3XAH8-F1
#
_entry.id   AF-A0A6G3XAH8-F1
#
_cell.length_a   1.000
_cell.length_b   1.000
_cell.length_c   1.000
_cell.angle_alpha   90.00
_cell.angle_beta   90.00
_cell.angle_gamma   90.00
#
_symmetry.space_group_name_H-M   'P 1'
#
loop_
_entity.id
_entity.type
_entity.pdbx_description
1 polymer ?
#
loop_
_entity_poly.entity_id
_entity_poly.type
_entity_poly.pdbx_seq_one_letter_code
_entity_poly.pdbx_strand_id
1 'polypeptide(L)' 'HVVDNQWSMREYGSQAVVWQTAINPVIALELVASGVWGGAGVLGAEALAPRPFLDLLVAYGSPWGLREQ' A
#
# COMPACT_ATOMS: atom_id res chain seq x y z
N HIS A 1 -1.57 11.72 -0.13
CA HIS A 1 -2.97 11.63 0.28
C HIS A 1 -3.03 11.31 1.77
N VAL A 2 -3.93 11.93 2.54
CA VAL A 2 -4.15 11.63 3.96
C VAL A 2 -5.57 11.11 4.10
N VAL A 3 -5.73 9.97 4.77
CA VAL A 3 -7.03 9.33 4.95
C VAL A 3 -7.83 10.04 6.03
N ASP A 4 -9.10 10.29 5.76
CA ASP A 4 -10.00 10.87 6.76
C ASP A 4 -10.33 9.85 7.86
N ASN A 5 -10.12 10.24 9.11
CA ASN A 5 -10.32 9.33 10.25
C ASN A 5 -11.80 9.02 10.48
N GLN A 6 -12.73 9.94 10.20
CA GLN A 6 -14.14 9.63 10.37
C GLN A 6 -14.59 8.59 9.35
N TRP A 7 -14.12 8.70 8.11
CA TRP A 7 -14.35 7.71 7.07
C TRP A 7 -13.76 6.35 7.45
N SER A 8 -12.49 6.27 7.86
CA SER A 8 -11.86 4.98 8.18
C SER A 8 -12.51 4.30 9.40
N MET A 9 -12.96 5.09 10.38
CA MET A 9 -13.70 4.58 11.53
C MET A 9 -15.11 4.09 11.15
N ARG A 10 -15.80 4.75 10.21
CA ARG A 10 -17.12 4.31 9.72
C ARG A 10 -17.02 3.03 8.88
N GLU A 11 -16.08 2.96 7.95
CA GLU A 11 -15.97 1.85 6.99
C GLU A 11 -15.25 0.62 7.58
N TYR A 12 -14.21 0.83 8.39
CA TYR A 12 -13.31 -0.23 8.84
C TYR A 12 -13.17 -0.32 10.36
N GLY A 13 -13.88 0.53 11.12
CA GLY A 13 -13.76 0.55 12.58
C GLY A 13 -12.35 0.87 13.10
N SER A 14 -11.49 1.44 12.25
CA SER A 14 -10.06 1.59 12.49
C SER A 14 -9.60 3.02 12.24
N GLN A 15 -8.65 3.48 13.06
CA GLN A 15 -8.08 4.83 12.92
C GLN A 15 -7.35 5.00 11.59
N ALA A 16 -7.30 6.22 11.06
CA ALA A 16 -6.68 6.52 9.78
C ALA A 16 -5.22 6.03 9.71
N VAL A 17 -4.45 6.20 10.78
CA VAL A 17 -3.04 5.73 10.84
C VAL A 17 -2.95 4.21 10.72
N VAL A 18 -3.85 3.48 11.40
CA VAL A 18 -3.91 2.01 11.33
C VAL A 18 -4.26 1.57 9.92
N TRP A 19 -5.29 2.18 9.32
CA TRP A 19 -5.71 1.88 7.96
C TRP A 19 -4.60 2.17 6.94
N GLN A 20 -3.96 3.33 7.04
CA GLN A 20 -2.85 3.74 6.17
C GLN A 20 -1.62 2.84 6.31
N THR A 21 -1.40 2.28 7.50
CA THR A 21 -0.30 1.34 7.72
C THR A 21 -0.65 -0.02 7.12
N ALA A 22 -1.89 -0.49 7.32
CA ALA A 22 -2.35 -1.82 6.95
C ALA A 22 -2.47 -2.06 5.43
N ILE A 23 -2.74 -1.02 4.64
CA ILE A 23 -2.85 -1.16 3.17
C ILE A 23 -1.53 -1.61 2.51
N ASN A 24 -0.38 -1.18 3.04
CA ASN A 24 0.94 -1.52 2.47
C ASN A 24 1.26 -3.03 2.53
N PRO A 25 1.17 -3.72 3.69
CA PRO A 25 1.41 -5.16 3.74
C PRO A 25 0.33 -5.95 2.98
N VAL A 26 -0.91 -5.47 2.89
CA VAL A 26 -1.95 -6.12 2.05
C VAL A 26 -1.51 -6.15 0.58
N ILE A 27 -1.09 -5.01 0.03
CA ILE A 27 -0.60 -4.91 -1.34
C ILE A 27 0.66 -5.77 -1.54
N ALA A 28 1.61 -5.72 -0.59
CA ALA A 28 2.83 -6.52 -0.67
C ALA A 28 2.52 -8.03 -0.71
N LEU A 29 1.61 -8.51 0.14
CA LEU A 29 1.17 -9.90 0.17
C LEU A 29 0.49 -10.32 -1.14
N GLU A 30 -0.31 -9.45 -1.74
CA GLU A 30 -0.94 -9.71 -3.04
C GLU A 30 0.08 -9.81 -4.18
N LEU A 31 1.09 -8.94 -4.20
CA LEU A 31 2.16 -9.00 -5.21
C LEU A 31 3.02 -10.25 -5.05
N VAL A 32 3.26 -10.70 -3.83
CA VAL A 32 3.94 -11.98 -3.55
C VAL A 32 3.06 -13.17 -3.97
N ALA A 33 1.77 -13.17 -3.59
CA ALA A 33 0.85 -14.26 -3.90
C ALA A 33 0.59 -14.43 -5.41
N SER A 34 0.58 -13.33 -6.17
CA SER A 34 0.46 -13.34 -7.63
C SER A 34 1.77 -13.64 -8.36
N GLY A 35 2.90 -13.68 -7.65
CA GLY A 35 4.23 -13.91 -8.23
C GLY A 35 4.84 -12.69 -8.93
N VAL A 36 4.19 -11.52 -8.89
CA VAL A 36 4.73 -10.27 -9.44
C VAL A 36 5.95 -9.81 -8.64
N TRP A 37 5.89 -9.94 -7.31
CA TRP A 37 7.01 -9.74 -6.42
C TRP A 37 7.59 -11.10 -6.00
N GLY A 38 8.88 -11.29 -6.26
CA GLY A 38 9.58 -12.52 -5.95
C GLY A 38 11.09 -12.35 -6.10
N GLY A 39 11.84 -13.34 -5.62
CA GLY A 39 13.30 -13.33 -5.62
C GLY A 39 13.86 -14.33 -4.60
N ALA A 40 15.18 -14.43 -4.53
CA ALA A 40 15.87 -15.28 -3.56
C ALA A 40 16.44 -14.45 -2.41
N GLY A 41 16.33 -14.97 -1.18
CA GLY A 41 16.83 -14.32 0.03
C GLY A 41 15.77 -13.46 0.74
N VAL A 42 16.24 -12.59 1.65
CA VAL A 42 15.40 -11.64 2.39
C VAL A 42 15.46 -10.30 1.67
N LEU A 43 14.35 -9.92 1.05
CA LEU A 43 14.25 -8.71 0.24
C LEU A 43 13.32 -7.70 0.93
N GLY A 44 13.79 -6.47 1.09
CA GLY A 44 12.92 -5.33 1.39
C GLY A 44 12.10 -4.95 0.15
N ALA A 45 11.00 -4.21 0.36
CA ALA A 45 10.12 -3.76 -0.73
C ALA A 45 10.86 -2.88 -1.75
N GLU A 46 11.89 -2.16 -1.31
CA GLU A 46 12.77 -1.32 -2.14
C GLU A 46 13.61 -2.12 -3.15
N ALA A 47 13.78 -3.42 -2.94
CA ALA A 47 14.49 -4.30 -3.88
C ALA A 47 13.60 -4.82 -5.02
N LEU A 48 12.29 -4.51 -4.99
CA LEU A 48 11.29 -5.04 -5.91
C LEU A 48 10.74 -3.94 -6.81
N ALA A 49 10.12 -4.34 -7.94
CA ALA A 49 9.56 -3.38 -8.89
C ALA A 49 8.49 -2.51 -8.20
N PRO A 50 8.67 -1.17 -8.12
CA PRO A 50 7.77 -0.33 -7.33
C PRO A 50 6.44 -0.07 -8.05
N ARG A 51 6.42 -0.14 -9.39
CA ARG A 51 5.28 0.28 -10.18
C ARG A 51 3.99 -0.52 -9.90
N PRO A 52 4.00 -1.88 -9.86
CA PRO A 52 2.81 -2.65 -9.50
C PRO A 52 2.22 -2.30 -8.13
N PHE A 53 3.07 -2.01 -7.15
CA PHE A 53 2.64 -1.58 -5.81
C PHE A 53 1.97 -0.21 -5.85
N LEU A 54 2.58 0.74 -6.55
CA LEU A 54 2.06 2.08 -6.76
C LEU A 54 0.73 2.09 -7.54
N ASP A 55 0.55 1.18 -8.49
CA ASP A 55 -0.70 1.03 -9.23
C ASP A 55 -1.82 0.46 -8.33
N LEU A 56 -1.51 -0.54 -7.49
CA LEU A 56 -2.47 -1.10 -6.52
C LEU A 56 -2.86 -0.10 -5.43
N LEU A 57 -1.95 0.78 -5.00
CA LEU A 57 -2.29 1.87 -4.07
C LEU A 57 -3.39 2.78 -4.64
N VAL A 58 -3.32 3.10 -5.94
CA VAL A 58 -4.38 3.86 -6.62
C VAL A 58 -5.67 3.04 -6.70
N ALA A 59 -5.57 1.76 -7.08
CA ALA A 59 -6.73 0.86 -7.17
C ALA A 59 -7.47 0.70 -5.84
N TYR A 60 -6.75 0.71 -4.72
CA TYR A 60 -7.31 0.60 -3.36
C TYR A 60 -7.65 1.95 -2.71
N GLY A 61 -7.70 3.03 -3.51
CA GLY A 61 -8.19 4.33 -3.04
C GLY A 61 -7.19 5.09 -2.16
N SER A 62 -5.90 4.75 -2.22
CA SER A 62 -4.81 5.46 -1.54
C SER A 62 -3.84 6.07 -2.55
N PRO A 63 -4.27 7.08 -3.34
CA PRO A 63 -3.45 7.64 -4.41
C PRO A 63 -2.18 8.30 -3.86
N TRP A 64 -1.07 8.09 -4.56
CA TRP A 64 0.21 8.70 -4.27
C TRP A 64 0.53 9.82 -5.27
N GLY A 65 1.53 10.63 -4.96
CA GLY A 65 2.01 11.67 -5.86
C GLY A 65 3.33 12.24 -5.37
N LEU A 66 4.10 12.81 -6.30
CA LEU A 66 5.33 13.54 -6.03
C LEU A 66 5.02 15.04 -6.04
N ARG A 67 5.61 15.78 -5.11
CA ARG A 67 5.63 17.24 -5.15
C ARG A 67 7.08 17.69 -5.14
N GLU A 68 7.51 18.30 -6.23
CA GLU A 68 8.80 18.98 -6.31
C GLU A 68 8.65 20.35 -5.62
N GLN A 69 9.59 20.68 -4.75
CA GLN A 69 9.70 21.97 -4.04
C GLN A 69 10.91 22.72 -4.55
#